data_AF-A0A0M2S3H1-F1
#
_entry.id   AF-A0A0M2S3H1-F1
#
_cell.length_a   1.000
_cell.length_b   1.000
_cell.length_c   1.000
_cell.angle_alpha   90.00
_cell.angle_beta   90.00
_cell.angle_gamma   90.00
#
_symmetry.space_group_name_H-M   'P 1'
#
loop_
_entity.id
_entity.type
_entity.pdbx_description
1 polymer ?
#
loop_
_entity_poly.entity_id
_entity_poly.type
_entity_poly.pdbx_seq_one_letter_code
_entity_poly.pdbx_strand_id
1 'polypeptide(L)'
;MTTHGPVMPIWSCGGCGLPWPCPTRKRELRAEYSDAPVSLALYLGSYLVQATEDMPWTPAGVLHRRFLGWTRETGQPMPAAQQRSTATVPAEPGRDQPHQAL
;
A
#
# COMPACT_ATOMS: atom_id res chain seq x y z
N MET A 1 19.36 -2.64 16.31
CA MET A 1 18.47 -3.81 16.45
C MET A 1 17.15 -3.33 17.00
N THR A 2 16.04 -3.56 16.30
CA THR A 2 14.73 -3.23 16.88
C THR A 2 14.44 -4.24 17.97
N THR A 3 14.29 -3.78 19.21
CA THR A 3 13.98 -4.63 20.38
C THR A 3 12.76 -5.53 20.14
N HIS A 4 11.86 -5.13 19.24
CA HIS A 4 10.62 -5.84 18.90
C HIS A 4 10.75 -6.79 17.68
N GLY A 5 11.78 -7.63 17.66
CA GLY A 5 11.96 -8.68 16.63
C GLY A 5 11.07 -9.92 16.83
N PRO A 6 10.92 -10.78 15.80
CA PRO A 6 10.17 -12.04 15.90
C PRO A 6 10.96 -13.10 16.69
N VAL A 7 10.24 -13.90 17.45
CA VAL A 7 10.73 -15.10 18.14
C VAL A 7 9.92 -16.29 17.65
N MET A 8 10.60 -17.19 16.94
CA MET A 8 10.03 -18.43 16.35
C MET A 8 10.05 -19.58 17.38
N PRO A 9 9.21 -20.62 17.22
CA PRO A 9 8.23 -20.83 16.14
C PRO A 9 6.83 -20.28 16.47
N ILE A 10 6.61 -19.69 17.65
CA ILE A 10 5.28 -19.15 18.02
C ILE A 10 5.04 -17.72 17.52
N TRP A 11 6.06 -17.14 16.88
CA TRP A 11 6.06 -15.78 16.35
C TRP A 11 5.69 -14.74 17.40
N SER A 12 6.25 -14.84 18.61
CA SER A 12 6.09 -13.81 19.63
C SER A 12 7.09 -12.68 19.42
N CYS A 13 6.85 -11.53 20.04
CA CYS A 13 7.73 -10.37 19.94
C CYS A 13 8.79 -10.44 21.05
N GLY A 14 10.08 -10.44 20.70
CA GLY A 14 11.18 -10.51 21.66
C GLY A 14 11.21 -9.36 22.67
N GLY A 15 10.69 -8.18 22.31
CA GLY A 15 10.66 -7.02 23.20
C GLY A 15 9.49 -6.95 24.19
N CYS A 16 8.34 -7.54 23.87
CA CYS A 16 7.13 -7.39 24.70
C CYS A 16 6.29 -8.66 24.87
N GLY A 17 6.71 -9.80 24.31
CA GLY A 17 6.00 -11.08 24.41
C GLY A 17 4.70 -11.20 23.60
N LEU A 18 4.13 -10.08 23.14
CA LEU A 18 2.91 -10.07 22.32
C LEU A 18 3.11 -10.75 20.97
N PRO A 19 2.02 -11.17 20.28
CA PRO A 19 2.10 -11.70 18.92
C PRO A 19 2.85 -10.74 17.98
N TRP A 20 3.93 -11.21 17.37
CA TRP A 20 4.67 -10.46 16.37
C TRP A 20 3.93 -10.48 15.01
N PRO A 21 3.85 -9.37 14.25
CA PRO A 21 4.31 -8.03 14.59
C PRO A 21 3.45 -7.42 15.71
N CYS A 22 4.08 -6.97 16.80
CA CYS A 22 3.38 -6.31 17.90
C CYS A 22 3.03 -4.86 17.54
N PRO A 23 2.14 -4.16 18.27
CA PRO A 23 1.75 -2.79 17.96
C PRO A 23 2.93 -1.82 17.79
N THR A 24 3.98 -1.97 18.61
CA THR A 24 5.21 -1.17 18.48
C THR A 24 5.92 -1.45 17.17
N ARG A 25 6.19 -2.73 16.85
CA ARG A 25 6.85 -3.11 15.60
C ARG A 25 6.04 -2.70 14.37
N LYS A 26 4.70 -2.76 14.42
CA LYS A 26 3.84 -2.27 13.33
C LYS A 26 4.03 -0.79 13.07
N ARG A 27 4.18 0.04 14.11
CA ARG A 27 4.45 1.49 13.95
C ARG A 27 5.84 1.73 13.41
N GLU A 28 6.86 1.06 13.96
CA GLU A 28 8.24 1.15 13.46
C GLU A 28 8.33 0.78 11.98
N LEU A 29 7.73 -0.34 11.58
CA LEU A 29 7.74 -0.80 10.20
C LEU A 29 7.01 0.15 9.25
N ARG A 30 5.92 0.78 9.69
CA ARG A 30 5.27 1.83 8.87
C ARG A 30 6.14 3.06 8.71
N ALA A 31 6.84 3.48 9.77
CA ALA A 31 7.75 4.63 9.69
C ALA A 31 8.99 4.32 8.84
N GLU A 32 9.53 3.11 8.93
CA GLU A 32 10.69 2.65 8.16
C GLU A 32 10.39 2.55 6.65
N TYR A 33 9.14 2.21 6.30
CA TYR A 33 8.69 2.02 4.91
C TYR A 33 7.66 3.06 4.47
N SER A 34 7.67 4.27 5.04
CA SER A 34 6.68 5.31 4.75
C SER A 34 6.50 5.60 3.26
N ASP A 35 7.59 5.58 2.51
CA ASP A 35 7.60 5.87 1.06
C ASP A 35 7.59 4.58 0.20
N ALA A 36 7.48 3.41 0.83
CA ALA A 36 7.58 2.11 0.17
C ALA A 36 6.60 1.06 0.74
N PRO A 37 5.28 1.32 0.72
CA PRO A 37 4.27 0.41 1.31
C PRO A 37 4.23 -0.97 0.62
N VAL A 38 4.57 -1.05 -0.67
CA VAL A 38 4.69 -2.32 -1.39
C VAL A 38 5.86 -3.14 -0.85
N SER A 39 7.01 -2.50 -0.62
CA SER A 39 8.20 -3.16 -0.05
C SER A 39 7.91 -3.67 1.37
N LEU A 40 7.16 -2.93 2.18
CA LEU A 40 6.70 -3.40 3.48
C LEU A 40 5.85 -4.67 3.38
N ALA A 41 4.90 -4.71 2.44
CA ALA A 41 4.04 -5.87 2.23
C ALA A 41 4.85 -7.10 1.76
N LEU A 42 5.85 -6.91 0.88
CA LEU A 42 6.75 -7.98 0.44
C LEU A 42 7.61 -8.51 1.58
N TYR A 43 8.19 -7.61 2.38
CA TYR A 43 8.99 -7.97 3.55
C TYR A 43 8.17 -8.75 4.58
N LEU A 44 6.93 -8.35 4.86
CA LEU A 44 6.05 -9.11 5.76
C LEU A 44 5.47 -10.39 5.11
N GLY A 45 5.43 -10.45 3.78
CA GLY A 45 5.02 -11.62 3.02
C GLY A 45 5.98 -12.79 3.21
N SER A 46 7.30 -12.54 3.24
CA SER A 46 8.28 -13.62 3.50
C SER A 46 8.12 -14.21 4.91
N TYR A 47 7.88 -13.36 5.91
CA TYR A 47 7.58 -13.83 7.26
C TYR A 47 6.24 -14.55 7.38
N LEU A 48 5.22 -14.14 6.61
CA LEU A 48 3.95 -14.87 6.56
C LEU A 48 4.17 -16.32 6.09
N VAL A 49 4.97 -16.53 5.05
CA VAL A 49 5.28 -17.88 4.54
C VAL A 49 5.95 -18.73 5.63
N GLN A 50 7.00 -18.20 6.27
CA GLN A 50 7.67 -18.90 7.37
C GLN A 50 6.71 -19.17 8.54
N ALA A 51 5.84 -18.21 8.89
CA ALA A 51 4.86 -18.38 9.95
C ALA A 51 3.80 -19.44 9.65
N THR A 52 3.45 -19.63 8.37
CA THR A 52 2.54 -20.72 7.97
C THR A 52 3.17 -22.10 8.10
N GLU A 53 4.49 -22.20 7.93
CA GLU A 53 5.25 -23.43 8.15
C GLU A 53 5.42 -23.74 9.64
N ASP A 54 5.72 -22.72 10.46
CA ASP A 54 5.94 -22.86 11.90
C ASP A 54 4.65 -23.09 12.71
N MET A 55 3.51 -22.58 12.23
CA MET A 55 2.22 -22.66 12.93
C MET A 55 1.12 -23.28 12.03
N PRO A 56 1.26 -24.54 11.60
CA PRO A 56 0.32 -25.19 10.67
C PRO A 56 -1.09 -25.37 11.27
N TRP A 57 -1.22 -25.29 12.59
CA TRP A 57 -2.51 -25.32 13.29
C TRP A 57 -3.25 -23.97 13.25
N THR A 58 -2.60 -22.89 12.83
CA THR A 58 -3.24 -21.56 12.76
C THR A 58 -3.85 -21.36 11.38
N PRO A 59 -5.15 -21.01 11.27
CA PRO A 59 -5.78 -20.79 9.97
C PRO A 59 -5.06 -19.70 9.16
N ALA A 60 -4.80 -19.96 7.88
CA ALA A 60 -4.04 -19.07 7.00
C ALA A 60 -4.61 -17.63 6.96
N GLY A 61 -5.94 -17.48 6.98
CA GLY A 61 -6.59 -16.17 7.01
C GLY A 61 -6.28 -15.34 8.27
N VAL A 62 -6.05 -16.00 9.42
CA VAL A 62 -5.65 -15.34 10.68
C VAL A 62 -4.22 -14.82 10.57
N LEU A 63 -3.30 -15.63 10.03
CA LEU A 63 -1.92 -15.21 9.78
C LEU A 63 -1.86 -14.10 8.74
N HIS A 64 -2.58 -14.23 7.62
CA HIS A 64 -2.65 -13.18 6.60
C HIS A 64 -3.11 -11.83 7.20
N ARG A 65 -4.21 -11.82 7.97
CA ARG A 65 -4.70 -10.58 8.62
C ARG A 65 -3.68 -10.02 9.63
N ARG A 66 -2.98 -10.90 10.36
CA ARG A 66 -1.98 -10.51 11.36
C ARG A 66 -0.77 -9.83 10.73
N PHE A 67 -0.21 -10.40 9.67
CA PHE A 67 1.01 -9.90 9.01
C PHE A 67 0.69 -8.80 8.00
N LEU A 68 -0.31 -8.96 7.14
CA LEU A 68 -0.58 -8.07 6.00
C LEU A 68 -1.85 -7.22 6.14
N GLY A 69 -2.76 -7.55 7.05
CA GLY A 69 -4.07 -6.87 7.18
C GLY A 69 -4.00 -5.39 7.57
N TRP A 70 -2.81 -4.85 7.83
CA TRP A 70 -2.58 -3.48 8.25
C TRP A 70 -1.57 -2.74 7.37
N THR A 71 -0.94 -3.39 6.39
CA THR A 71 0.13 -2.79 5.56
C THR A 71 -0.41 -1.91 4.43
N ARG A 72 -1.69 -2.07 4.08
CA ARG A 72 -2.34 -1.24 3.07
C ARG A 72 -2.86 0.02 3.75
N GLU A 73 -2.26 1.17 3.45
CA GLU A 73 -2.92 2.45 3.67
C GLU A 73 -4.10 2.54 2.70
N THR A 74 -5.31 2.68 3.23
CA THR A 74 -6.54 2.96 2.46
C THR A 74 -6.54 4.37 1.84
N GLY A 75 -5.36 4.97 1.60
CA GLY A 75 -5.23 6.43 1.49
C GLY A 75 -4.58 7.00 0.23
N GLN A 76 -3.92 6.22 -0.63
CA GLN A 76 -3.40 6.77 -1.89
C GLN A 76 -4.34 6.37 -3.03
N PRO A 77 -5.26 7.26 -3.49
CA PRO A 77 -5.77 7.09 -4.84
C PRO A 77 -4.55 7.03 -5.75
N MET A 78 -4.51 6.04 -6.64
CA MET A 78 -3.62 6.09 -7.80
C MET A 78 -3.69 7.54 -8.32
N PRO A 79 -2.55 8.25 -8.55
CA PRO A 79 -2.64 9.51 -9.24
C PRO A 79 -3.33 9.16 -10.56
N ALA A 80 -4.57 9.64 -10.73
CA ALA A 80 -5.28 9.54 -11.99
C ALA A 80 -4.26 10.01 -13.00
N ALA A 81 -3.83 9.12 -13.89
CA ALA A 81 -2.89 9.44 -14.96
C ALA A 81 -3.41 10.74 -15.55
N GLN A 82 -2.69 11.84 -15.30
CA GLN A 82 -3.14 13.19 -15.59
C GLN A 82 -3.59 13.16 -17.05
N GLN A 83 -4.92 13.21 -17.25
CA GLN A 83 -5.49 13.31 -18.58
C GLN A 83 -4.77 14.50 -19.20
N ARG A 84 -3.98 14.22 -20.23
CA ARG A 84 -3.31 15.26 -21.01
C ARG A 84 -4.44 16.17 -21.48
N SER A 85 -4.59 17.32 -20.85
CA SER A 85 -5.33 18.44 -21.42
C SER A 85 -4.61 18.82 -22.71
N THR A 86 -5.08 18.27 -23.83
CA THR A 86 -4.75 18.81 -25.14
C THR A 86 -5.47 20.14 -25.25
N ALA A 87 -4.66 21.19 -25.39
CA ALA A 87 -5.07 22.57 -25.47
C ALA A 87 -6.18 22.81 -26.50
N THR A 88 -7.12 23.65 -26.09
CA THR A 88 -8.11 24.38 -26.89
C THR A 88 -7.50 24.95 -28.17
N VAL A 89 -8.09 24.64 -29.32
CA VAL A 89 -7.94 25.44 -30.55
C VAL A 89 -9.07 26.49 -30.54
N PRO A 90 -8.79 27.81 -30.64
CA PRO A 90 -9.85 28.79 -30.86
C PRO A 90 -10.31 28.67 -32.31
N ALA A 91 -11.60 28.42 -32.52
CA ALA A 91 -12.21 28.56 -33.83
C ALA A 91 -12.40 30.05 -34.12
N GLU A 92 -11.78 30.52 -35.21
CA GLU A 92 -11.88 31.88 -35.73
C GLU A 92 -13.36 32.23 -36.03
N PRO A 93 -13.83 33.47 -35.77
CA PRO A 93 -15.17 33.86 -36.13
C PRO A 93 -15.23 34.16 -37.64
N GLY A 94 -15.91 33.29 -38.38
CA GLY A 94 -16.22 33.47 -39.80
C GLY A 94 -17.02 34.76 -40.03
N ARG A 95 -16.34 35.76 -40.58
CA ARG A 95 -16.96 36.92 -41.19
C ARG A 95 -17.22 36.57 -42.66
N ASP A 96 -18.46 36.27 -43.01
CA ASP A 96 -18.99 36.62 -44.33
C ASP A 96 -20.53 36.71 -44.26
N GLN A 97 -21.03 37.94 -44.35
CA GLN A 97 -22.45 38.25 -44.50
C GLN A 97 -22.79 38.28 -46.00
N PRO A 98 -24.02 37.91 -46.39
CA PRO A 98 -24.41 37.75 -47.78
C PRO A 98 -24.74 39.10 -48.42
N HIS A 99 -24.15 39.41 -49.57
CA HIS A 99 -24.56 40.56 -50.38
C HIS A 99 -24.40 40.30 -51.89
N GLN A 100 -25.53 39.99 -52.55
CA GLN A 100 -25.94 40.44 -53.90
C GLN A 100 -27.18 39.61 -54.30
N ALA A 101 -28.41 40.12 -54.36
CA ALA A 101 -28.98 41.22 -55.17
C ALA A 101 -28.91 40.95 -56.68
N LEU A 102 -29.97 40.33 -57.23
CA LEU A 102 -30.85 40.81 -58.33
C LEU A 102 -31.75 39.67 -58.84
#